data_AF-A0A968MRT1-F1
#
_entry.id   AF-A0A968MRT1-F1
#
_cell.length_a   1.000
_cell.length_b   1.000
_cell.length_c   1.000
_cell.angle_alpha   90.00
_cell.angle_beta   90.00
_cell.angle_gamma   90.00
#
_symmetry.space_group_name_H-M   'P 1'
#
loop_
_entity.id
_entity.type
_entity.pdbx_description
1 polymer ?
#
loop_
_entity_poly.entity_id
_entity_poly.type
_entity_poly.pdbx_seq_one_letter_code
_entity_poly.pdbx_strand_id
1 'polypeptide(L)'
;MVYSRIGYLHKELVVAPGTIARFQTIELAEHAYELKTVNIEGFGTYQQFKYKVINTPLPEAKEKINPYLGFNEKIVVLKPQASIPLGSPVTAVYMLLSKEGKSLRKLAREEEKDKIVASYKHKFSPEIVSGLTGLKDLELEKFIKFCNIPESFIVASAEIDIAERILECFKNYNPEKATDETQNTK
;
A
#
# COMPACT_ATOMS: atom_id res chain seq x y z
N MET A 1 41.96 15.54 -21.27
CA MET A 1 40.76 14.84 -21.79
C MET A 1 40.91 13.36 -21.47
N VAL A 2 39.85 12.70 -21.03
CA VAL A 2 39.87 11.28 -20.65
C VAL A 2 38.93 10.51 -21.58
N TYR A 3 39.41 9.40 -22.13
CA TYR A 3 38.67 8.54 -23.05
C TYR A 3 38.52 7.16 -22.42
N SER A 4 37.30 6.62 -22.38
CA SER A 4 37.00 5.31 -21.78
C SER A 4 35.93 4.56 -22.57
N ARG A 5 36.09 3.24 -22.69
CA ARG A 5 35.13 2.32 -23.31
C ARG A 5 35.19 0.98 -22.59
N ILE A 6 34.04 0.34 -22.39
CA ILE A 6 33.94 -1.01 -21.80
C ILE A 6 34.78 -1.98 -22.65
N GLY A 7 35.60 -2.79 -21.97
CA GLY A 7 36.55 -3.72 -22.62
C GLY A 7 37.88 -3.09 -23.03
N TYR A 8 38.14 -1.82 -22.67
CA TYR A 8 39.39 -1.12 -22.96
C TYR A 8 39.90 -0.36 -21.72
N LEU A 9 41.21 -0.16 -21.61
CA LEU A 9 41.81 0.73 -20.62
C LEU A 9 41.50 2.20 -20.94
N HIS A 10 41.21 3.00 -19.91
CA HIS A 10 41.01 4.43 -20.08
C HIS A 10 42.34 5.12 -20.40
N LYS A 11 42.31 6.13 -21.26
CA LYS A 11 43.50 6.87 -21.69
C LYS A 11 43.29 8.35 -21.44
N GLU A 12 44.25 8.96 -20.75
CA GLU A 12 44.26 10.39 -20.46
C GLU A 12 45.22 11.09 -21.42
N LEU A 13 44.75 12.16 -22.05
CA LEU A 13 45.54 13.00 -22.95
C LEU A 13 45.53 14.45 -22.45
N VAL A 14 46.71 15.00 -22.22
CA VAL A 14 46.90 16.42 -21.90
C VAL A 14 47.19 17.17 -23.20
N VAL A 15 46.29 18.07 -23.58
CA VAL A 15 46.44 18.88 -24.80
C VAL A 15 47.00 20.24 -24.39
N ALA A 16 48.19 20.59 -24.89
CA ALA A 16 48.81 21.88 -24.62
C ALA A 16 48.04 23.04 -25.28
N PRO A 17 47.90 24.20 -24.60
CA PRO A 17 47.22 25.36 -25.17
C PRO A 17 47.98 25.87 -26.40
N GLY A 18 47.30 25.96 -27.55
CA GLY A 18 47.88 26.32 -28.86
C GLY A 18 47.90 25.19 -29.89
N THR A 19 47.52 23.96 -29.51
CA THR A 19 47.42 22.84 -30.44
C THR A 19 46.15 22.97 -31.28
N ILE A 20 46.29 23.28 -32.57
CA ILE A 20 45.18 23.32 -33.53
C ILE A 20 44.71 21.88 -33.78
N ALA A 21 43.44 21.59 -33.50
CA ALA A 21 42.84 20.26 -33.57
C ALA A 21 42.84 19.72 -35.01
N ARG A 22 43.87 18.94 -35.37
CA ARG A 22 43.78 17.94 -36.45
C ARG A 22 43.06 16.72 -35.90
N PHE A 23 42.28 16.03 -36.73
CA PHE A 23 41.67 14.75 -36.36
C PHE A 23 42.77 13.78 -35.93
N GLN A 24 42.85 13.49 -34.63
CA GLN A 24 43.76 12.49 -34.06
C GLN A 24 42.94 11.25 -33.70
N THR A 25 43.31 10.11 -34.28
CA THR A 25 42.75 8.82 -33.90
C THR A 25 43.35 8.40 -32.56
N ILE A 26 42.50 8.12 -31.58
CA ILE A 26 42.93 7.66 -30.26
C ILE A 26 42.68 6.16 -30.17
N GLU A 27 43.76 5.39 -30.23
CA GLU A 27 43.71 3.95 -30.00
C GLU A 27 43.73 3.65 -28.49
N LEU A 28 42.77 2.84 -28.06
CA LEU A 28 42.60 2.35 -26.70
C LEU A 28 43.08 0.89 -26.64
N ALA A 29 43.80 0.52 -25.59
CA ALA A 29 44.26 -0.85 -25.39
C ALA A 29 43.12 -1.72 -24.81
N GLU A 30 42.92 -2.91 -25.35
CA GLU A 30 41.91 -3.85 -24.85
C GLU A 30 42.21 -4.29 -23.41
N HIS A 31 41.16 -4.43 -22.61
CA HIS A 31 41.21 -4.93 -21.25
C HIS A 31 40.16 -6.02 -21.07
N ALA A 32 40.64 -7.25 -20.96
CA ALA A 32 39.82 -8.41 -20.62
C ALA A 32 39.81 -8.60 -19.10
N TYR A 33 38.62 -8.55 -18.50
CA TYR A 33 38.44 -8.87 -17.09
C TYR A 33 38.33 -10.38 -16.95
N GLU A 34 39.25 -11.00 -16.20
CA GLU A 34 39.04 -12.36 -15.74
C GLU A 34 37.97 -12.32 -14.63
N LEU A 35 36.76 -12.77 -14.96
CA LEU A 35 35.68 -12.83 -13.99
C LEU A 35 35.99 -13.95 -12.99
N LYS A 36 36.16 -13.57 -11.72
CA LYS A 36 36.27 -14.55 -10.65
C LYS A 36 34.97 -15.36 -10.60
N THR A 37 35.07 -16.66 -10.80
CA THR A 37 33.91 -17.55 -10.69
C THR A 37 33.36 -17.46 -9.28
N VAL A 38 32.07 -17.13 -9.18
CA VAL A 38 31.34 -17.22 -7.93
C VAL A 38 30.85 -18.65 -7.83
N ASN A 39 31.31 -19.39 -6.82
CA ASN A 39 30.71 -20.68 -6.50
C ASN A 39 29.28 -20.42 -6.01
N ILE A 40 28.30 -20.65 -6.89
CA ILE A 40 26.89 -20.67 -6.51
C ILE A 40 26.67 -22.00 -5.78
N GLU A 41 26.99 -22.04 -4.49
CA GLU A 41 26.57 -23.16 -3.65
C GLU A 41 25.05 -23.08 -3.50
N GLY A 42 24.32 -23.99 -4.15
CA GLY A 42 22.90 -24.19 -3.85
C GLY A 42 22.75 -24.47 -2.35
N PHE A 43 21.71 -23.91 -1.71
CA PHE A 43 21.51 -23.96 -0.26
C PHE A 43 21.29 -25.38 0.32
N GLY A 44 21.38 -26.43 -0.50
CA GLY A 44 21.18 -27.81 -0.10
C GLY A 44 19.73 -28.05 0.33
N THR A 45 19.54 -29.04 1.20
CA THR A 45 18.25 -29.25 1.87
C THR A 45 18.02 -28.20 2.97
N TYR A 46 16.77 -27.99 3.38
CA TYR A 46 16.44 -27.02 4.44
C TYR A 46 17.23 -27.24 5.73
N GLN A 47 17.50 -28.51 6.10
CA GLN A 47 18.28 -28.84 7.28
C GLN A 47 19.76 -28.44 7.14
N GLN A 48 20.33 -28.64 5.95
CA GLN A 48 21.71 -28.22 5.66
C GLN A 48 21.85 -26.71 5.68
N PHE A 49 20.87 -25.99 5.12
CA PHE A 49 20.79 -24.54 5.22
C PHE A 49 20.74 -24.08 6.68
N LYS A 50 19.82 -24.64 7.48
CA LYS A 50 19.67 -24.30 8.89
C LYS A 50 20.97 -24.50 9.67
N TYR A 51 21.64 -25.63 9.45
CA TYR A 51 22.93 -25.92 10.07
C TYR A 51 24.01 -24.91 9.64
N LYS A 52 24.12 -24.61 8.35
CA LYS A 52 25.10 -23.63 7.85
C LYS A 52 24.86 -22.23 8.46
N VAL A 53 23.61 -21.76 8.49
CA VAL A 53 23.27 -20.44 9.04
C VAL A 53 23.64 -20.32 10.52
N ILE A 54 23.30 -21.32 11.33
CA ILE A 54 23.57 -21.29 12.77
C ILE A 54 25.07 -21.33 13.07
N ASN A 55 25.84 -22.05 12.25
CA ASN A 55 27.26 -22.30 12.50
C ASN A 55 28.22 -21.40 11.70
N THR A 56 27.71 -20.47 10.89
CA THR A 56 28.57 -19.55 10.15
C THR A 56 29.12 -18.49 11.12
N PRO A 57 30.45 -18.35 11.27
CA PRO A 57 31.02 -17.31 12.09
C PRO A 57 30.68 -15.94 11.47
N LEU A 58 29.98 -15.09 12.23
CA LEU A 58 29.70 -13.74 11.77
C LEU A 58 31.00 -12.94 11.77
N PRO A 59 31.32 -12.20 10.68
CA PRO A 59 32.40 -11.24 10.74
C PRO A 59 32.09 -10.24 11.86
N GLU A 60 33.09 -9.89 12.66
CA GLU A 60 32.96 -8.79 13.62
C GLU A 60 32.44 -7.56 12.86
N ALA A 61 31.35 -6.98 13.34
CA ALA A 61 30.67 -5.86 12.71
C ALA A 61 31.60 -4.62 12.71
N LYS A 62 32.47 -4.53 11.70
CA LYS A 62 33.40 -3.41 11.53
C LYS A 62 32.72 -2.17 10.94
N GLU A 63 31.48 -2.30 10.49
CA GLU A 63 30.70 -1.18 9.99
C GLU A 63 29.59 -0.82 10.98
N LYS A 64 29.69 0.39 11.55
CA LYS A 64 28.60 1.00 12.29
C LYS A 64 27.42 1.09 11.34
N ILE A 65 26.39 0.29 11.56
CA ILE A 65 25.12 0.37 10.84
C ILE A 65 24.67 1.82 10.93
N ASN A 66 24.62 2.52 9.80
CA ASN A 66 24.15 3.89 9.75
C ASN A 66 22.69 3.88 10.25
N PRO A 67 22.31 4.59 11.33
CA PRO A 67 20.97 4.50 11.91
C PRO A 67 19.85 4.96 10.95
N TYR A 68 20.21 5.59 9.83
CA TYR A 68 19.29 5.93 8.74
C TYR A 68 19.04 4.79 7.73
N LEU A 69 19.81 3.70 7.80
CA LEU A 69 19.58 2.44 7.07
C LEU A 69 18.90 1.39 7.97
N GLY A 70 18.06 1.85 8.90
CA GLY A 70 17.08 0.96 9.54
C GLY A 70 16.15 0.42 8.46
N PHE A 71 16.23 -0.88 8.17
CA PHE A 71 15.11 -1.60 7.59
C PHE A 71 13.97 -1.49 8.60
N ASN A 72 13.13 -0.48 8.41
CA ASN A 72 11.86 -0.34 9.08
C ASN A 72 10.97 -1.43 8.47
N GLU A 73 11.19 -2.70 8.84
CA GLU A 73 10.21 -3.75 8.60
C GLU A 73 9.02 -3.47 9.53
N LYS A 74 8.24 -2.44 9.17
CA LYS A 74 6.80 -2.69 9.12
C LYS A 74 6.71 -3.90 8.22
N ILE A 75 6.37 -5.06 8.79
CA ILE A 75 5.83 -6.16 8.02
C ILE A 75 4.67 -5.52 7.28
N VAL A 76 4.91 -5.09 6.04
CA VAL A 76 3.86 -4.73 5.13
C VAL A 76 3.24 -6.08 4.86
N VAL A 77 2.23 -6.42 5.65
CA VAL A 77 1.23 -7.38 5.22
C VAL A 77 0.78 -6.78 3.90
N LEU A 78 1.35 -7.29 2.81
CA LEU A 78 0.93 -7.02 1.46
C LEU A 78 -0.50 -7.53 1.46
N LYS A 79 -1.45 -6.63 1.81
CA LYS A 79 -2.85 -6.82 1.47
C LYS A 79 -2.77 -7.22 0.01
N PRO A 80 -3.26 -8.41 -0.37
CA PRO A 80 -3.20 -8.85 -1.74
C PRO A 80 -4.10 -7.91 -2.52
N GLN A 81 -3.53 -6.79 -2.94
CA GLN A 81 -4.20 -5.84 -3.79
C GLN A 81 -4.51 -6.63 -5.04
N ALA A 82 -5.78 -6.68 -5.41
CA ALA A 82 -6.25 -7.33 -6.62
C ALA A 82 -5.80 -6.57 -7.89
N SER A 83 -4.59 -5.98 -7.87
CA SER A 83 -3.89 -5.54 -9.05
C SER A 83 -3.47 -6.77 -9.82
N ILE A 84 -4.18 -7.05 -10.91
CA ILE A 84 -3.70 -7.96 -11.95
C ILE A 84 -2.30 -7.48 -12.31
N PRO A 85 -1.24 -8.29 -12.16
CA PRO A 85 0.11 -7.89 -12.48
C PRO A 85 0.10 -7.54 -13.96
N LEU A 86 0.31 -6.25 -14.25
CA LEU A 86 0.17 -5.62 -15.56
C LEU A 86 1.23 -6.09 -16.59
N GLY A 87 1.97 -7.16 -16.29
CA GLY A 87 3.16 -7.56 -17.03
C GLY A 87 2.94 -8.60 -18.15
N SER A 88 1.82 -9.34 -18.19
CA SER A 88 1.60 -10.34 -19.25
C SER A 88 0.13 -10.72 -19.46
N PRO A 89 -0.34 -10.82 -20.72
CA PRO A 89 -1.70 -11.25 -21.04
C PRO A 89 -2.00 -12.69 -20.59
N VAL A 90 -0.99 -13.55 -20.53
CA VAL A 90 -1.13 -14.94 -20.04
C VAL A 90 -1.50 -14.93 -18.55
N THR A 91 -0.85 -14.07 -17.77
CA THR A 91 -1.13 -13.93 -16.34
C THR A 91 -2.53 -13.34 -16.11
N ALA A 92 -2.99 -12.41 -16.94
CA ALA A 92 -4.34 -11.88 -16.87
C ALA A 92 -5.41 -12.97 -17.10
N VAL A 93 -5.22 -13.83 -18.11
CA VAL A 93 -6.12 -14.97 -18.36
C VAL A 93 -6.07 -15.98 -17.22
N TYR A 94 -4.88 -16.29 -16.69
CA TYR A 94 -4.73 -17.15 -15.52
C TYR A 94 -5.49 -16.59 -14.31
N MET A 95 -5.38 -15.30 -14.02
CA MET A 95 -6.12 -14.67 -12.92
C MET A 95 -7.63 -14.57 -13.18
N LEU A 96 -8.07 -14.50 -14.44
CA LEU A 96 -9.50 -14.54 -14.78
C LEU A 96 -10.12 -15.91 -14.50
N LEU A 97 -9.37 -17.00 -14.74
CA LEU A 97 -9.90 -18.37 -14.74
C LEU A 97 -9.52 -19.21 -13.51
N SER A 98 -8.42 -18.87 -12.83
CA SER A 98 -7.91 -19.63 -11.68
C SER A 98 -8.80 -19.52 -10.44
N LYS A 99 -8.68 -20.51 -9.55
CA LYS A 99 -9.30 -20.49 -8.21
C LYS A 99 -8.76 -19.33 -7.36
N GLU A 100 -7.47 -19.03 -7.50
CA GLU A 100 -6.79 -17.94 -6.81
C GLU A 100 -7.34 -16.56 -7.22
N GLY A 101 -7.53 -16.32 -8.52
CA GLY A 101 -8.16 -15.09 -8.98
C GLY A 101 -9.61 -14.92 -8.50
N LYS A 102 -10.36 -16.02 -8.37
CA LYS A 102 -11.71 -16.00 -7.78
C LYS A 102 -11.68 -15.66 -6.29
N SER A 103 -10.76 -16.23 -5.51
CA SER A 103 -10.63 -15.91 -4.08
C SER A 103 -10.18 -14.47 -3.87
N LEU A 104 -9.25 -13.96 -4.69
CA LEU A 104 -8.81 -12.57 -4.65
C LEU A 104 -9.94 -11.58 -4.96
N ARG A 105 -10.79 -11.87 -5.95
CA ARG A 105 -11.98 -11.05 -6.23
C ARG A 105 -12.98 -11.05 -5.09
N LYS A 106 -13.20 -12.22 -4.47
CA LYS A 106 -14.10 -12.32 -3.31
C LYS A 106 -13.56 -11.49 -2.15
N LEU A 107 -12.27 -11.61 -1.87
CA LEU A 107 -11.59 -10.83 -0.84
C LEU A 107 -11.69 -9.32 -1.12
N ALA A 108 -11.42 -8.88 -2.35
CA ALA A 108 -11.53 -7.46 -2.73
C ALA A 108 -12.95 -6.90 -2.52
N ARG A 109 -13.99 -7.70 -2.80
CA ARG A 109 -15.39 -7.30 -2.54
C ARG A 109 -15.70 -7.21 -1.05
N GLU A 110 -15.15 -8.12 -0.25
CA GLU A 110 -15.30 -8.07 1.22
C GLU A 110 -14.56 -6.87 1.79
N GLU A 111 -13.33 -6.59 1.33
CA GLU A 111 -12.59 -5.38 1.72
C GLU A 111 -13.30 -4.08 1.35
N GLU A 112 -13.95 -4.02 0.19
CA GLU A 112 -14.73 -2.86 -0.23
C GLU A 112 -15.94 -2.64 0.70
N LYS A 113 -16.64 -3.72 1.06
CA LYS A 113 -17.74 -3.66 2.05
C LYS A 113 -17.23 -3.21 3.41
N ASP A 114 -16.11 -3.74 3.87
CA ASP A 114 -15.53 -3.37 5.16
C ASP A 114 -15.13 -1.89 5.18
N LYS A 115 -14.60 -1.36 4.07
CA LYS A 115 -14.30 0.08 3.93
C LYS A 115 -15.57 0.93 3.99
N ILE A 116 -16.64 0.49 3.33
CA ILE A 116 -17.93 1.19 3.38
C ILE A 116 -18.46 1.21 4.81
N VAL A 117 -18.52 0.06 5.49
CA VAL A 117 -18.98 -0.04 6.89
C VAL A 117 -18.09 0.76 7.84
N ALA A 118 -16.78 0.74 7.66
CA ALA A 118 -15.85 1.52 8.47
C ALA A 118 -16.04 3.03 8.29
N SER A 119 -16.20 3.49 7.06
CA SER A 119 -16.44 4.91 6.77
C SER A 119 -17.80 5.37 7.28
N TYR A 120 -18.84 4.54 7.16
CA TYR A 120 -20.15 4.79 7.76
C TYR A 120 -20.07 4.91 9.28
N LYS A 121 -19.46 3.93 9.97
CA LYS A 121 -19.31 3.96 11.43
C LYS A 121 -18.49 5.16 11.93
N HIS A 122 -17.47 5.56 11.17
CA HIS A 122 -16.64 6.71 11.54
C HIS A 122 -17.41 8.04 11.44
N LYS A 123 -18.23 8.20 10.39
CA LYS A 123 -18.94 9.46 10.14
C LYS A 123 -20.31 9.52 10.84
N PHE A 124 -20.94 8.37 11.07
CA PHE A 124 -22.30 8.25 11.60
C PHE A 124 -22.35 7.14 12.67
N SER A 125 -21.73 7.41 13.82
CA SER A 125 -21.82 6.58 15.02
C SER A 125 -22.94 7.08 15.95
N PRO A 126 -23.64 6.20 16.69
CA PRO A 126 -24.57 6.61 17.75
C PRO A 126 -23.92 7.59 18.74
N GLU A 127 -22.63 7.45 19.02
CA GLU A 127 -21.87 8.35 19.90
C GLU A 127 -21.75 9.77 19.32
N ILE A 128 -21.54 9.90 18.01
CA ILE A 128 -21.45 11.19 17.32
C ILE A 128 -22.82 11.86 17.29
N VAL A 129 -23.86 11.09 16.96
CA VAL A 129 -25.24 11.61 16.92
C VAL A 129 -25.69 12.04 18.31
N SER A 130 -25.37 11.26 19.35
CA SER A 130 -25.63 11.63 20.75
C SER A 130 -24.86 12.88 21.16
N GLY A 131 -23.59 13.02 20.76
CA GLY A 131 -22.79 14.21 21.03
C GLY A 131 -23.35 15.49 20.39
N LEU A 132 -23.93 15.39 19.18
CA LEU A 132 -24.51 16.52 18.46
C LEU A 132 -25.92 16.90 18.95
N THR A 133 -26.74 15.91 19.31
CA THR A 133 -28.17 16.11 19.63
C THR A 133 -28.47 16.10 21.13
N GLY A 134 -27.57 15.56 21.95
CA GLY A 134 -27.78 15.34 23.38
C GLY A 134 -28.74 14.20 23.73
N LEU A 135 -29.30 13.51 22.72
CA LEU A 135 -30.22 12.39 22.90
C LEU A 135 -29.51 11.14 23.44
N LYS A 136 -30.20 10.34 24.25
CA LYS A 136 -29.67 9.12 24.87
C LYS A 136 -30.56 7.91 24.62
N ASP A 137 -29.92 6.75 24.60
CA ASP A 137 -30.55 5.42 24.62
C ASP A 137 -31.72 5.27 23.62
N LEU A 138 -32.94 5.12 24.12
CA LEU A 138 -34.13 4.83 23.30
C LEU A 138 -34.55 6.00 22.41
N GLU A 139 -34.32 7.24 22.84
CA GLU A 139 -34.66 8.43 22.03
C GLU A 139 -33.70 8.59 20.86
N LEU A 140 -32.44 8.20 21.07
CA LEU A 140 -31.43 8.20 20.02
C LEU A 140 -31.78 7.19 18.92
N GLU A 141 -32.20 5.98 19.27
CA GLU A 141 -32.62 4.98 18.27
C GLU A 141 -33.84 5.46 17.47
N LYS A 142 -34.81 6.11 18.13
CA LYS A 142 -35.98 6.69 17.45
C LYS A 142 -35.57 7.83 16.51
N PHE A 143 -34.66 8.69 16.94
CA PHE A 143 -34.14 9.77 16.12
C PHE A 143 -33.38 9.26 14.89
N ILE A 144 -32.51 8.26 15.05
CA ILE A 144 -31.77 7.65 13.94
C ILE A 144 -32.75 7.05 12.91
N LYS A 145 -33.79 6.35 13.38
CA LYS A 145 -34.85 5.81 12.51
C LYS A 145 -35.64 6.91 11.79
N PHE A 146 -35.93 8.01 12.48
CA PHE A 146 -36.65 9.15 11.89
C PHE A 146 -35.81 9.87 10.82
N CYS A 147 -34.53 10.13 11.09
CA CYS A 147 -33.68 10.89 10.18
C CYS A 147 -33.32 10.08 8.92
N ASN A 148 -33.25 8.75 9.02
CA ASN A 148 -33.07 7.79 7.91
C ASN A 148 -32.14 8.29 6.79
N ILE A 149 -30.93 8.71 7.14
CA ILE A 149 -29.95 9.23 6.16
C ILE A 149 -29.44 8.05 5.32
N PRO A 150 -29.49 8.15 3.97
CA PRO A 150 -29.03 7.06 3.11
C PRO A 150 -27.51 6.82 3.28
N GLU A 151 -27.13 5.55 3.37
CA GLU A 151 -25.73 5.14 3.53
C GLU A 151 -24.82 5.69 2.42
N SER A 152 -25.32 5.76 1.19
CA SER A 152 -24.60 6.35 0.05
C SER A 152 -24.23 7.83 0.26
N PHE A 153 -25.08 8.60 0.94
CA PHE A 153 -24.80 9.99 1.28
C PHE A 153 -23.73 10.06 2.37
N ILE A 154 -23.80 9.21 3.39
CA ILE A 154 -22.80 9.19 4.49
C ILE A 154 -21.41 8.84 3.95
N VAL A 155 -21.32 7.89 3.02
CA VAL A 155 -20.04 7.50 2.42
C VAL A 155 -19.48 8.63 1.54
N ALA A 156 -20.33 9.27 0.72
CA ALA A 156 -19.91 10.28 -0.25
C ALA A 156 -19.62 11.66 0.34
N SER A 157 -20.35 12.08 1.37
CA SER A 157 -20.31 13.45 1.91
C SER A 157 -19.18 13.68 2.91
N ALA A 158 -18.79 14.94 3.12
CA ALA A 158 -17.83 15.30 4.16
C ALA A 158 -18.48 15.23 5.56
N GLU A 159 -17.66 15.14 6.61
CA GLU A 159 -18.13 15.03 7.99
C GLU A 159 -19.00 16.25 8.41
N ILE A 160 -18.64 17.44 7.93
CA ILE A 160 -19.37 18.69 8.22
C ILE A 160 -20.78 18.64 7.61
N ASP A 161 -20.91 18.20 6.36
CA ASP A 161 -22.20 18.10 5.67
C ASP A 161 -23.13 17.10 6.36
N ILE A 162 -22.57 16.00 6.88
CA ILE A 162 -23.31 14.99 7.63
C ILE A 162 -23.78 15.58 8.96
N ALA A 163 -22.93 16.33 9.67
CA ALA A 163 -23.29 16.98 10.92
C ALA A 163 -24.41 18.03 10.71
N GLU A 164 -24.33 18.83 9.65
CA GLU A 164 -25.38 19.79 9.30
C GLU A 164 -26.71 19.08 9.04
N ARG A 165 -26.68 17.98 8.27
CA ARG A 165 -27.88 17.18 7.98
C ARG A 165 -28.50 16.57 9.24
N ILE A 166 -27.67 16.11 10.19
CA ILE A 166 -28.14 15.62 11.49
C ILE A 166 -28.85 16.73 12.27
N LEU A 167 -28.28 17.95 12.29
CA LEU A 167 -28.88 19.09 12.98
C LEU A 167 -30.19 19.54 12.34
N GLU A 168 -30.30 19.49 11.01
CA GLU A 168 -31.57 19.73 10.30
C GLU A 168 -32.64 18.71 10.68
N CYS A 169 -32.30 17.43 10.70
CA CYS A 169 -33.20 16.38 11.19
C CYS A 169 -33.63 16.64 12.63
N PHE A 170 -32.69 17.04 13.49
CA PHE A 170 -32.95 17.30 14.90
C PHE A 170 -33.91 18.48 15.12
N LYS A 171 -33.77 19.57 14.34
CA LYS A 171 -34.73 20.69 14.37
C LYS A 171 -36.15 20.27 14.01
N ASN A 172 -36.29 19.30 13.11
CA ASN A 172 -37.59 18.79 12.66
C ASN A 172 -38.09 17.61 13.51
N TYR A 173 -37.26 17.11 14.42
CA TYR A 173 -37.60 16.01 15.30
C TYR A 173 -38.49 16.52 16.42
N ASN A 174 -39.76 16.14 16.40
CA ASN A 174 -40.70 16.44 17.47
C ASN A 174 -40.94 15.16 18.29
N PRO A 175 -40.49 15.08 19.56
CA PRO A 175 -40.50 13.84 20.34
C PRO A 175 -41.93 13.28 20.56
N GLU A 176 -42.95 14.11 20.44
CA GLU A 176 -44.36 13.74 20.61
C GLU A 176 -44.98 12.98 19.43
N LYS A 177 -44.36 12.98 18.24
CA LYS A 177 -44.91 12.29 17.03
C LYS A 177 -44.34 10.89 16.79
N ALA A 178 -43.41 10.43 17.62
CA ALA A 178 -42.70 9.16 17.43
C ALA A 178 -43.39 7.93 18.09
N THR A 179 -44.61 8.08 18.60
CA THR A 179 -45.36 7.04 19.31
C THR A 179 -46.41 6.30 18.48
N ASP A 180 -46.68 6.69 17.22
CA ASP A 180 -47.87 6.24 16.49
C ASP A 180 -47.64 5.18 15.40
N GLU A 181 -46.66 4.27 15.53
CA GLU A 181 -46.50 3.16 14.56
C GLU A 181 -46.40 1.74 15.16
N THR A 182 -46.55 1.57 16.49
CA THR A 182 -46.58 0.23 17.13
C THR A 182 -47.96 -0.23 17.59
N GLN A 183 -49.03 0.12 16.88
CA GLN A 183 -50.34 -0.51 17.04
C GLN A 183 -51.09 -0.66 15.70
N ASN A 184 -50.56 -1.44 14.74
CA ASN A 184 -51.46 -2.15 13.83
C ASN A 184 -50.81 -3.39 13.19
N THR A 185 -50.71 -4.48 13.94
CA THR A 185 -50.81 -5.82 13.35
C THR A 185 -51.34 -6.76 14.41
N LYS A 186 -52.66 -6.91 14.44
CA LYS A 186 -53.34 -8.07 15.01
C LYS A 186 -54.44 -8.50 14.06
#